data_AF-A0A9W7G1Z7-F1
#
_entry.id   AF-A0A9W7G1Z7-F1
#
_cell.length_a   1.000
_cell.length_b   1.000
_cell.length_c   1.000
_cell.angle_alpha   90.00
_cell.angle_beta   90.00
_cell.angle_gamma   90.00
#
_symmetry.space_group_name_H-M   'P 1'
#
loop_
_entity.id
_entity.type
_entity.pdbx_description
1 polymer ?
#
loop_
_entity_poly.entity_id
_entity_poly.type
_entity_poly.pdbx_seq_one_letter_code
_entity_poly.pdbx_strand_id
1 'polypeptide(L)'
;MDGVSVTSGSGGNFLSSTNKPSVMMHNRKTPYEVWAAIVTGASAGVGQETARVLLAHGCHVILNVRNVDKGDGIPPPPQHTPTYPTPPSPREDYVAYERMCGYVTSLSSKLQSLPPSSPFRIDLIDLTDQLVTKLYNLGVIDGKGSLEKADRVSVSGFCRRRLPVVIVRLKMSQTLQAAITLIETGQVRMGPTDGCDGPGDAGNEMLVTRGMEDFVGWTEGGKIERSVKKYSGKLDDFELGGMG
;
A
#
# COMPACT_ATOMS: atom_id res chain seq x y z
N MET A 1 1.29 8.85 16.81
CA MET A 1 2.68 8.37 16.78
C MET A 1 3.46 9.37 15.96
N ASP A 2 4.40 10.03 16.62
CA ASP A 2 4.97 11.31 16.22
C ASP A 2 5.88 11.21 14.99
N GLY A 3 5.67 12.06 13.99
CA GLY A 3 6.35 12.02 12.68
C GLY A 3 7.82 12.45 12.68
N VAL A 4 8.44 12.61 13.85
CA VAL A 4 9.86 12.89 14.02
C VAL A 4 10.36 12.07 15.19
N SER A 5 11.31 11.17 14.94
CA SER A 5 11.97 10.40 15.98
C SER A 5 13.42 10.86 16.10
N VAL A 6 13.81 11.36 17.27
CA VAL A 6 15.20 11.74 17.59
C VAL A 6 15.86 10.58 18.31
N THR A 7 16.98 10.08 17.78
CA THR A 7 17.73 8.99 18.41
C THR A 7 19.17 9.42 18.68
N SER A 8 19.67 9.13 19.89
CA SER A 8 21.05 9.38 20.28
C SER A 8 21.89 8.12 20.03
N GLY A 9 22.69 8.11 18.96
CA GLY A 9 23.58 6.98 18.63
C GLY A 9 25.03 7.20 19.07
N SER A 10 25.57 6.27 19.88
CA SER A 10 27.01 6.11 20.08
C SER A 10 27.65 5.50 18.83
N GLY A 11 28.84 5.96 18.47
CA GLY A 11 29.46 5.80 17.15
C GLY A 11 29.62 4.38 16.63
N GLY A 12 29.01 4.10 15.48
CA GLY A 12 29.44 3.08 14.53
C GLY A 12 29.97 3.76 13.26
N ASN A 13 31.21 3.47 12.89
CA ASN A 13 31.91 4.10 11.76
C ASN A 13 31.20 3.83 10.42
N PHE A 14 30.50 4.84 9.91
CA PHE A 14 30.07 4.94 8.51
C PHE A 14 30.59 6.26 7.94
N LEU A 15 31.91 6.38 7.80
CA LEU A 15 32.57 7.55 7.21
C LEU A 15 33.03 7.20 5.80
N SER A 16 32.35 7.76 4.79
CA SER A 16 33.00 8.09 3.53
C SER A 16 33.39 9.58 3.57
N SER A 17 34.60 9.85 3.09
CA SER A 17 35.46 11.02 3.35
C SER A 17 35.00 12.36 2.74
N THR A 18 33.75 12.78 2.92
CA THR A 18 33.38 14.18 2.69
C THR A 18 32.44 14.66 3.78
N ASN A 19 32.68 15.86 4.32
CA ASN A 19 31.87 16.52 5.34
C ASN A 19 30.53 17.03 4.73
N LYS A 20 29.80 16.14 4.06
CA LYS A 20 28.53 16.39 3.39
C LYS A 20 27.42 15.63 4.14
N PRO A 21 26.25 16.26 4.37
CA PRO A 21 25.13 15.56 4.99
C PRO A 21 24.76 14.33 4.17
N SER A 22 24.63 13.17 4.83
CA SER A 22 24.29 11.91 4.18
C SER A 22 22.82 11.60 4.44
N VAL A 23 22.03 11.42 3.38
CA VAL A 23 20.64 10.99 3.47
C VAL A 23 20.58 9.51 3.11
N MET A 24 20.12 8.67 4.02
CA MET A 24 19.90 7.26 3.77
C MET A 24 18.40 6.99 3.76
N MET A 25 17.90 6.49 2.63
CA MET A 25 16.50 6.10 2.48
C MET A 25 16.42 4.57 2.51
N HIS A 26 15.54 4.04 3.38
CA HIS A 26 15.32 2.61 3.46
C HIS A 26 13.83 2.33 3.26
N ASN A 27 13.53 1.46 2.28
CA ASN A 27 12.18 0.97 2.06
C ASN A 27 11.88 -0.11 3.10
N ARG A 28 11.14 0.24 4.17
CA ARG A 28 10.59 -0.77 5.08
C ARG A 28 9.37 -1.39 4.42
N LYS A 29 9.43 -2.70 4.15
CA LYS A 29 8.29 -3.52 3.68
C LYS A 29 7.24 -3.65 4.79
N THR A 30 6.36 -2.66 4.92
CA THR A 30 5.07 -2.75 5.64
C THR A 30 3.99 -2.11 4.76
N PRO A 31 2.70 -2.48 4.90
CA PRO A 31 1.65 -2.27 3.87
C PRO A 31 1.22 -0.81 3.64
N TYR A 32 1.91 0.15 4.24
CA TYR A 32 1.71 1.59 4.11
C TYR A 32 3.05 2.19 3.65
N GLU A 33 3.18 2.51 2.36
CA GLU A 33 4.40 3.07 1.77
C GLU A 33 4.64 4.50 2.28
N VAL A 34 5.26 4.64 3.46
CA VAL A 34 5.85 5.90 3.91
C VAL A 34 7.35 5.81 3.72
N TRP A 35 7.90 6.73 2.93
CA TRP A 35 9.33 6.81 2.75
C TRP A 35 9.98 7.28 4.05
N ALA A 36 10.80 6.41 4.66
CA ALA A 36 11.56 6.75 5.86
C ALA A 36 12.96 7.24 5.46
N ALA A 37 13.34 8.42 5.92
CA ALA A 37 14.63 9.04 5.62
C ALA A 37 15.40 9.32 6.91
N ILE A 38 16.65 8.85 6.98
CA ILE A 38 17.58 9.16 8.08
C ILE A 38 18.47 10.30 7.63
N VAL A 39 18.47 11.40 8.37
CA VAL A 39 19.30 12.58 8.10
C VAL A 39 20.40 12.68 9.15
N THR A 40 21.65 12.56 8.72
CA THR A 40 22.84 12.77 9.57
C THR A 40 23.27 14.25 9.52
N GLY A 41 23.69 14.81 10.66
CA GLY A 41 24.10 16.22 10.74
C GLY A 41 22.94 17.22 10.74
N ALA A 42 21.77 16.83 11.26
CA ALA A 42 20.56 17.66 11.24
C ALA A 42 20.52 18.79 12.30
N SER A 43 21.59 18.98 13.07
CA SER A 43 21.63 19.97 14.15
C SER A 43 21.70 21.43 13.69
N ALA A 44 22.11 21.70 12.44
CA ALA A 44 22.13 23.04 11.85
C ALA A 44 22.34 22.99 10.32
N GLY A 45 21.95 24.06 9.62
CA GLY A 45 22.31 24.29 8.22
C GLY A 45 21.61 23.34 7.24
N VAL A 46 22.37 22.81 6.26
CA VAL A 46 21.81 22.04 5.13
C VAL A 46 21.08 20.76 5.60
N GLY A 47 21.55 20.11 6.66
CA GLY A 47 20.88 18.92 7.21
C GLY A 47 19.50 19.23 7.80
N GLN A 48 19.35 20.39 8.45
CA GLN A 48 18.08 20.84 9.02
C GLN A 48 17.08 21.23 7.91
N GLU A 49 17.53 21.93 6.88
CA GLU A 49 16.68 22.28 5.74
C GLU A 49 16.29 21.04 4.92
N THR A 50 17.19 20.07 4.78
CA THR A 50 16.90 18.79 4.12
C THR A 50 15.84 18.00 4.88
N ALA A 51 15.94 17.94 6.21
CA ALA A 51 14.92 17.33 7.05
C ALA A 51 13.56 18.04 6.91
N ARG A 52 13.55 19.38 6.89
CA ARG A 52 12.35 20.20 6.71
C ARG A 52 11.66 19.92 5.36
N VAL A 53 12.43 19.86 4.28
CA VAL A 53 11.92 19.58 2.93
C VAL A 53 11.38 18.14 2.84
N LEU A 54 12.09 17.16 3.41
CA LEU A 54 11.63 15.77 3.43
C LEU A 54 10.32 15.60 4.22
N LEU A 55 10.19 16.28 5.37
CA LEU A 55 8.95 16.32 6.14
C LEU A 55 7.82 16.97 5.33
N ALA A 56 8.09 18.06 4.62
CA ALA A 56 7.09 18.74 3.77
C ALA A 56 6.60 17.86 2.61
N HIS A 57 7.40 16.89 2.17
CA HIS A 57 7.03 15.90 1.16
C HIS A 57 6.41 14.61 1.73
N GLY A 58 6.08 14.59 3.02
CA GLY A 58 5.38 13.46 3.65
C GLY A 58 6.28 12.27 4.00
N CYS A 59 7.60 12.45 4.01
CA CYS A 59 8.53 11.42 4.46
C CYS A 59 8.56 11.37 6.00
N HIS A 60 8.70 10.17 6.55
CA HIS A 60 9.00 10.01 7.97
C HIS A 60 10.49 10.23 8.20
N VAL A 61 10.87 11.32 8.88
CA VAL A 61 12.28 11.71 9.03
C VAL A 61 12.80 11.34 10.42
N ILE A 62 13.90 10.59 10.46
CA ILE A 62 14.62 10.22 11.68
C ILE A 62 15.90 11.05 11.74
N LEU A 63 16.05 11.80 12.83
CA LEU A 63 17.18 12.72 13.02
C LEU A 63 18.22 12.06 13.91
N ASN A 64 19.43 11.88 13.38
CA ASN A 64 20.56 11.41 14.16
C ASN A 64 21.35 12.61 14.69
N VAL A 65 21.16 12.94 15.97
CA VAL A 65 21.76 14.11 16.63
C VAL A 65 22.58 13.66 17.84
N ARG A 66 23.78 14.25 18.00
CA ARG A 66 24.68 13.96 19.14
C ARG A 66 24.20 14.58 20.46
N ASN A 67 23.38 15.62 20.39
CA ASN A 67 22.78 16.30 21.53
C ASN A 67 21.31 16.59 21.19
N VAL A 68 20.40 16.02 21.98
CA VAL A 68 18.94 16.05 21.76
C VAL A 68 18.40 17.48 21.82
N ASP A 69 19.00 18.35 22.65
CA ASP A 69 18.58 19.75 22.84
C ASP A 69 18.81 20.63 21.61
N LYS A 70 19.63 20.17 20.63
CA LYS A 70 19.88 20.88 19.36
C LYS A 70 18.87 20.50 18.26
N GLY A 71 17.91 19.63 18.53
CA GLY A 71 16.88 19.20 17.60
C GLY A 71 15.68 20.15 17.47
N ASP A 72 15.55 21.12 18.37
CA ASP A 72 14.36 21.98 18.53
C ASP A 72 14.14 23.02 17.43
N GLY A 73 15.09 23.16 16.49
CA GLY A 73 15.01 24.12 15.40
C GLY A 73 14.13 23.68 14.20
N ILE A 74 13.63 22.45 14.21
CA ILE A 74 12.77 21.94 13.13
C ILE A 74 11.32 22.20 13.55
N PRO A 75 10.53 22.96 12.76
CA PRO A 75 9.13 23.16 13.09
C PRO A 75 8.46 21.80 13.25
N PRO A 76 7.55 21.63 14.22
CA PRO A 76 6.76 20.42 14.28
C PRO A 76 6.16 20.18 12.89
N PRO A 77 6.04 18.92 12.45
CA PRO A 77 5.42 18.63 11.17
C PRO A 77 4.10 19.43 11.10
N PRO A 78 3.74 19.98 9.92
CA PRO A 78 2.43 20.61 9.78
C PRO A 78 1.42 19.67 10.41
N GLN A 79 0.54 20.17 11.29
CA GLN A 79 -0.40 19.37 12.10
C GLN A 79 -1.45 18.61 11.25
N HIS A 80 -1.18 18.33 9.99
CA HIS A 80 -1.41 16.99 9.49
C HIS A 80 -0.72 16.02 10.48
N THR A 81 -1.49 15.64 11.50
CA THR A 81 -1.56 14.24 11.90
C THR A 81 -1.46 13.40 10.63
N PRO A 82 -0.93 12.19 10.62
CA PRO A 82 -1.44 11.25 9.63
C PRO A 82 -2.95 11.14 9.89
N THR A 83 -3.73 12.11 9.41
CA THR A 83 -4.98 11.84 8.76
C THR A 83 -4.54 10.81 7.75
N TYR A 84 -4.77 9.54 8.09
CA TYR A 84 -5.29 8.63 7.09
C TYR A 84 -6.16 9.51 6.21
N PRO A 85 -5.75 9.81 4.96
CA PRO A 85 -6.58 10.64 4.10
C PRO A 85 -7.95 10.02 4.25
N THR A 86 -8.91 10.81 4.79
CA THR A 86 -10.24 10.27 5.08
C THR A 86 -10.62 9.50 3.84
N PRO A 87 -10.94 8.20 3.95
CA PRO A 87 -11.11 7.34 2.81
C PRO A 87 -11.92 8.11 1.76
N PRO A 88 -11.34 8.40 0.57
CA PRO A 88 -12.02 9.20 -0.46
C PRO A 88 -13.47 8.78 -0.52
N SER A 89 -14.36 9.78 -0.59
CA SER A 89 -15.78 9.46 -0.64
C SER A 89 -16.02 8.46 -1.80
N PRO A 90 -17.02 7.57 -1.74
CA PRO A 90 -17.25 6.59 -2.80
C PRO A 90 -17.36 7.19 -4.22
N ARG A 91 -17.64 8.51 -4.31
CA ARG A 91 -17.63 9.29 -5.55
C ARG A 91 -16.22 9.62 -6.03
N GLU A 92 -15.29 9.98 -5.15
CA GLU A 92 -13.90 10.29 -5.48
C GLU A 92 -13.15 9.04 -5.96
N ASP A 93 -13.39 7.89 -5.33
CA ASP A 93 -12.92 6.57 -5.80
C ASP A 93 -13.32 6.29 -7.24
N TYR A 94 -14.62 6.49 -7.54
CA TYR A 94 -15.17 6.22 -8.86
C TYR A 94 -14.52 7.11 -9.92
N VAL A 95 -14.37 8.41 -9.63
CA VAL A 95 -13.73 9.38 -10.53
C VAL A 95 -12.25 9.04 -10.72
N ALA A 96 -11.55 8.57 -9.68
CA ALA A 96 -10.17 8.14 -9.78
C ALA A 96 -10.03 6.91 -10.71
N TYR A 97 -10.90 5.91 -10.56
CA TYR A 97 -10.91 4.74 -11.45
C TYR A 97 -11.26 5.13 -12.88
N GLU A 98 -12.19 6.05 -13.09
CA GLU A 98 -12.55 6.55 -14.41
C GLU A 98 -11.36 7.22 -15.12
N ARG A 99 -10.61 8.06 -14.41
CA ARG A 99 -9.37 8.66 -14.92
C ARG A 99 -8.33 7.60 -15.29
N MET A 100 -8.17 6.57 -14.46
CA MET A 100 -7.26 5.46 -14.76
C MET A 100 -7.66 4.69 -16.01
N CYS A 101 -8.96 4.38 -16.19
CA CYS A 101 -9.46 3.80 -17.43
C CYS A 101 -9.12 4.69 -18.63
N GLY A 102 -9.32 6.00 -18.51
CA GLY A 102 -8.95 6.98 -19.55
C GLY A 102 -7.47 6.92 -19.93
N TYR A 103 -6.56 6.78 -18.96
CA TYR A 103 -5.13 6.61 -19.23
C TYR A 103 -4.81 5.30 -19.94
N VAL A 104 -5.43 4.19 -19.53
CA VAL A 104 -5.23 2.88 -20.17
C VAL A 104 -5.71 2.91 -21.62
N THR A 105 -6.90 3.44 -21.88
CA THR A 105 -7.45 3.59 -23.24
C THR A 105 -6.59 4.53 -24.07
N SER A 106 -6.16 5.68 -23.52
CA SER A 106 -5.28 6.61 -24.23
C SER A 106 -3.94 5.99 -24.62
N LEU A 107 -3.35 5.17 -23.75
CA LEU A 107 -2.13 4.41 -24.05
C LEU A 107 -2.41 3.36 -25.13
N SER A 108 -3.52 2.61 -25.01
CA SER A 108 -3.96 1.63 -26.01
C SER A 108 -4.11 2.24 -27.40
N SER A 109 -4.79 3.38 -27.54
CA SER A 109 -4.98 4.06 -28.83
C SER A 109 -3.66 4.58 -29.41
N LYS A 110 -2.76 5.12 -28.56
CA LYS A 110 -1.43 5.55 -29.00
C LYS A 110 -0.61 4.37 -29.52
N LEU A 111 -0.66 3.23 -28.84
CA LEU A 111 0.01 1.99 -29.28
C LEU A 111 -0.55 1.50 -30.62
N GLN A 112 -1.85 1.65 -30.87
CA GLN A 112 -2.47 1.30 -32.17
C GLN A 112 -2.11 2.29 -33.30
N SER A 113 -1.88 3.57 -32.99
CA SER A 113 -1.60 4.60 -33.99
C SER A 113 -0.17 4.61 -34.55
N LEU A 114 0.75 3.85 -33.94
CA LEU A 114 2.17 3.84 -34.30
C LEU A 114 2.48 2.90 -35.48
N PRO A 115 3.43 3.26 -36.37
CA PRO A 115 3.69 2.50 -37.58
C PRO A 115 4.36 1.14 -37.31
N PRO A 116 3.96 0.09 -38.05
CA PRO A 116 4.43 -1.28 -37.87
C PRO A 116 5.89 -1.54 -38.31
N SER A 117 6.65 -0.59 -38.85
CA SER A 117 7.89 -0.93 -39.59
C SER A 117 9.21 -0.63 -38.87
N SER A 118 9.19 -0.03 -37.68
CA SER A 118 10.40 0.42 -36.98
C SER A 118 10.89 -0.57 -35.91
N PRO A 119 12.20 -0.58 -35.55
CA PRO A 119 12.76 -1.39 -34.45
C PRO A 119 12.03 -1.23 -33.09
N PHE A 120 11.31 -0.12 -32.91
CA PHE A 120 10.35 0.09 -31.81
C PHE A 120 9.23 -0.97 -31.74
N ARG A 121 9.08 -1.85 -32.73
CA ARG A 121 8.10 -2.94 -32.68
C ARG A 121 8.37 -3.94 -31.56
N ILE A 122 9.63 -4.26 -31.30
CA ILE A 122 9.99 -5.21 -30.23
C ILE A 122 9.65 -4.56 -28.89
N ASP A 123 10.12 -3.32 -28.69
CA ASP A 123 9.79 -2.52 -27.50
C ASP A 123 8.27 -2.31 -27.34
N LEU A 124 7.53 -2.15 -28.45
CA LEU A 124 6.08 -1.98 -28.44
C LEU A 124 5.34 -3.26 -28.07
N ILE A 125 5.79 -4.41 -28.58
CA ILE A 125 5.26 -5.73 -28.21
C ILE A 125 5.50 -5.96 -26.72
N ASP A 126 6.68 -5.62 -26.21
CA ASP A 126 7.03 -5.76 -24.79
C ASP A 126 6.23 -4.80 -23.90
N LEU A 127 6.03 -3.54 -24.30
CA LEU A 127 5.21 -2.58 -23.57
C LEU A 127 3.72 -2.98 -23.55
N THR A 128 3.23 -3.50 -24.68
CA THR A 128 1.87 -4.01 -24.81
C THR A 128 1.66 -5.23 -23.89
N ASP A 129 2.60 -6.17 -23.89
CA ASP A 129 2.55 -7.35 -23.01
C ASP A 129 2.67 -6.98 -21.54
N GLN A 130 3.51 -5.99 -21.20
CA GLN A 130 3.62 -5.46 -19.84
C GLN A 130 2.31 -4.81 -19.36
N LEU A 131 1.65 -4.01 -20.20
CA LEU A 131 0.38 -3.39 -19.87
C LEU A 131 -0.69 -4.45 -19.61
N VAL A 132 -0.84 -5.40 -20.54
CA VAL A 132 -1.82 -6.48 -20.45
C VAL A 132 -1.52 -7.39 -19.27
N THR A 133 -0.26 -7.73 -19.01
CA THR A 133 0.14 -8.53 -17.85
C THR A 133 -0.19 -7.83 -16.54
N LYS A 134 0.08 -6.51 -16.42
CA LYS A 134 -0.28 -5.75 -15.21
C LYS A 134 -1.78 -5.71 -14.99
N LEU A 135 -2.56 -5.40 -16.03
CA LEU A 135 -4.03 -5.38 -15.94
C LEU A 135 -4.61 -6.77 -15.58
N TYR A 136 -4.00 -7.84 -16.09
CA TYR A 136 -4.38 -9.20 -15.75
C TYR A 136 -4.06 -9.53 -14.29
N ASN A 137 -2.85 -9.18 -13.83
CA ASN A 137 -2.42 -9.43 -12.45
C ASN A 137 -3.28 -8.65 -11.44
N LEU A 138 -3.67 -7.41 -11.79
CA LEU A 138 -4.64 -6.63 -11.00
C LEU A 138 -6.04 -7.28 -10.97
N GLY A 139 -6.36 -8.13 -11.95
CA GLY A 139 -7.66 -8.79 -12.05
C GLY A 139 -8.74 -7.97 -12.74
N VAL A 140 -8.36 -6.88 -13.41
CA VAL A 140 -9.28 -6.01 -14.16
C VAL A 140 -9.70 -6.65 -15.48
N ILE A 141 -8.82 -7.45 -16.08
CA ILE A 141 -9.09 -8.25 -17.28
C ILE A 141 -8.96 -9.75 -16.97
N ASP A 142 -9.68 -10.56 -17.74
CA ASP A 142 -9.74 -12.02 -17.53
C ASP A 142 -8.71 -12.83 -18.31
N GLY A 143 -7.94 -12.22 -19.21
CA GLY A 143 -6.88 -12.93 -19.91
C GLY A 143 -5.90 -12.02 -20.64
N LYS A 144 -4.69 -12.54 -20.87
CA LYS A 144 -3.56 -11.80 -21.43
C LYS A 144 -3.50 -11.74 -22.97
N GLY A 145 -4.44 -12.36 -23.65
CA GLY A 145 -4.30 -12.67 -25.08
C GLY A 145 -4.54 -11.53 -26.06
N SER A 146 -5.06 -10.36 -25.66
CA SER A 146 -5.39 -9.29 -26.63
C SER A 146 -5.42 -7.89 -26.01
N LEU A 147 -4.85 -6.93 -26.74
CA LEU A 147 -4.89 -5.49 -26.45
C LEU A 147 -6.33 -4.94 -26.49
N GLU A 148 -7.23 -5.55 -27.26
CA GLU A 148 -8.64 -5.16 -27.31
C GLU A 148 -9.33 -5.24 -25.94
N LYS A 149 -8.86 -6.14 -25.07
CA LYS A 149 -9.36 -6.25 -23.69
C LYS A 149 -8.92 -5.08 -22.82
N ALA A 150 -7.75 -4.49 -23.10
CA ALA A 150 -7.28 -3.30 -22.40
C ALA A 150 -8.07 -2.05 -22.81
N ASP A 151 -8.55 -2.00 -24.05
CA ASP A 151 -9.37 -0.90 -24.56
C ASP A 151 -10.78 -0.87 -23.93
N ARG A 152 -11.33 -2.05 -23.62
CA ARG A 152 -12.64 -2.23 -22.97
C ARG A 152 -12.57 -2.22 -21.44
N VAL A 153 -11.46 -1.76 -20.86
CA VAL A 153 -11.34 -1.67 -19.39
C VAL A 153 -12.38 -0.69 -18.86
N SER A 154 -13.16 -1.15 -17.89
CA SER A 154 -14.22 -0.36 -17.26
C SER A 154 -13.92 -0.13 -15.79
N VAL A 155 -14.47 0.96 -15.24
CA VAL A 155 -14.44 1.27 -13.80
C VAL A 155 -14.99 0.10 -12.97
N SER A 156 -16.03 -0.56 -13.50
CA SER A 156 -16.62 -1.75 -12.88
C SER A 156 -15.63 -2.90 -12.69
N GLY A 157 -14.60 -3.00 -13.53
CA GLY A 157 -13.51 -3.97 -13.35
C GLY A 157 -12.72 -3.71 -12.07
N PHE A 158 -12.40 -2.45 -11.79
CA PHE A 158 -11.73 -2.03 -10.55
C PHE A 158 -12.63 -2.20 -9.32
N CYS A 159 -13.90 -1.79 -9.40
CA CYS A 159 -14.83 -1.93 -8.27
C CYS A 159 -15.01 -3.39 -7.83
N ARG A 160 -14.98 -4.35 -8.76
CA ARG A 160 -15.06 -5.79 -8.46
C ARG A 160 -13.83 -6.34 -7.75
N ARG A 161 -12.70 -5.62 -7.79
CA ARG A 161 -11.44 -5.99 -7.13
C ARG A 161 -11.27 -5.35 -5.76
N ARG A 162 -12.21 -4.52 -5.30
CA ARG A 162 -12.21 -4.01 -3.91
C ARG A 162 -12.34 -5.16 -2.92
N LEU A 163 -11.60 -5.10 -1.83
CA LEU A 163 -11.57 -6.15 -0.80
C LEU A 163 -12.97 -6.59 -0.33
N PRO A 164 -13.94 -5.69 -0.01
CA PRO A 164 -15.29 -6.10 0.40
C PRO A 164 -16.00 -6.97 -0.65
N VAL A 165 -15.83 -6.65 -1.94
CA VAL A 165 -16.45 -7.41 -3.04
C VAL A 165 -15.80 -8.78 -3.20
N VAL A 166 -14.48 -8.85 -3.02
CA VAL A 166 -13.72 -10.10 -3.06
C VAL A 166 -14.10 -11.01 -1.89
N ILE A 167 -14.27 -10.48 -0.67
CA ILE A 167 -14.74 -11.25 0.50
C ILE A 167 -16.10 -11.92 0.25
N VAL A 168 -17.05 -11.18 -0.34
CA VAL A 168 -18.37 -11.73 -0.70
C VAL A 168 -18.23 -12.81 -1.77
N ARG A 169 -17.33 -12.63 -2.73
CA ARG A 169 -17.07 -13.61 -3.78
C ARG A 169 -16.42 -14.89 -3.25
N LEU A 170 -15.52 -14.77 -2.28
CA LEU A 170 -14.90 -15.87 -1.53
C LEU A 170 -15.85 -16.56 -0.54
N LYS A 171 -17.13 -16.12 -0.46
CA LYS A 171 -18.16 -16.68 0.44
C LYS A 171 -17.82 -16.55 1.93
N MET A 172 -16.91 -15.64 2.28
CA MET A 172 -16.61 -15.29 3.67
C MET A 172 -17.71 -14.41 4.28
N SER A 173 -18.43 -13.64 3.45
CA SER A 173 -19.59 -12.84 3.84
C SER A 173 -20.74 -13.04 2.87
N GLN A 174 -21.97 -12.88 3.36
CA GLN A 174 -23.20 -12.97 2.56
C GLN A 174 -23.57 -11.65 1.88
N THR A 175 -23.26 -10.52 2.52
CA THR A 175 -23.62 -9.18 2.04
C THR A 175 -22.42 -8.25 2.01
N LEU A 176 -22.45 -7.26 1.13
CA LEU A 176 -21.38 -6.27 1.03
C LEU A 176 -21.23 -5.44 2.31
N GLN A 177 -22.36 -5.05 2.92
CA GLN A 177 -22.36 -4.31 4.19
C GLN A 177 -21.73 -5.10 5.32
N ALA A 178 -22.07 -6.39 5.45
CA ALA A 178 -21.41 -7.24 6.43
C ALA A 178 -19.90 -7.37 6.14
N ALA A 179 -19.50 -7.49 4.86
CA ALA A 179 -18.08 -7.54 4.51
C ALA A 179 -17.31 -6.27 4.93
N ILE A 180 -17.91 -5.09 4.74
CA ILE A 180 -17.35 -3.80 5.18
C ILE A 180 -17.16 -3.80 6.70
N THR A 181 -18.19 -4.17 7.47
CA THR A 181 -18.09 -4.25 8.94
C THR A 181 -17.01 -5.24 9.40
N LEU A 182 -16.83 -6.37 8.70
CA LEU A 182 -15.78 -7.34 9.03
C LEU A 182 -14.36 -6.79 8.81
N ILE A 183 -14.18 -5.96 7.79
CA ILE A 183 -12.92 -5.27 7.51
C ILE A 183 -12.67 -4.19 8.57
N GLU A 184 -13.65 -3.33 8.83
CA GLU A 184 -13.57 -2.23 9.80
C GLU A 184 -13.28 -2.73 11.21
N THR A 185 -13.86 -3.86 11.59
CA THR A 185 -13.62 -4.50 12.90
C THR A 185 -12.31 -5.29 12.97
N GLY A 186 -11.54 -5.36 11.88
CA GLY A 186 -10.24 -6.02 11.83
C GLY A 186 -10.29 -7.56 11.87
N GLN A 187 -11.43 -8.16 11.54
CA GLN A 187 -11.59 -9.62 11.56
C GLN A 187 -11.04 -10.31 10.31
N VAL A 188 -10.75 -9.53 9.26
CA VAL A 188 -10.19 -10.00 8.00
C VAL A 188 -8.75 -9.51 7.89
N ARG A 189 -7.85 -10.42 7.49
CA ARG A 189 -6.47 -10.13 7.13
C ARG A 189 -6.25 -10.32 5.63
N MET A 190 -5.23 -9.65 5.12
CA MET A 190 -4.74 -9.83 3.76
C MET A 190 -3.21 -9.82 3.79
N GLY A 191 -2.60 -10.94 3.44
CA GLY A 191 -1.14 -11.06 3.41
C GLY A 191 -0.63 -12.44 3.87
N PRO A 192 0.59 -12.80 3.47
CA PRO A 192 1.15 -14.14 3.68
C PRO A 192 1.59 -14.42 5.13
N THR A 193 1.66 -13.41 5.99
CA THR A 193 2.14 -13.58 7.37
C THR A 193 0.96 -13.67 8.33
N ASP A 194 0.92 -14.76 9.07
CA ASP A 194 0.03 -14.92 10.22
C ASP A 194 0.50 -13.93 11.30
N GLY A 195 -0.32 -12.93 11.61
CA GLY A 195 0.06 -11.79 12.47
C GLY A 195 0.07 -10.42 11.80
N CYS A 196 -0.30 -10.31 10.52
CA CYS A 196 -0.66 -8.99 9.97
C CYS A 196 -1.97 -8.50 10.60
N ASP A 197 -1.91 -7.37 11.31
CA ASP A 197 -3.10 -6.62 11.70
C ASP A 197 -3.97 -6.35 10.45
N GLY A 198 -5.28 -6.53 10.59
CA GLY A 198 -6.22 -6.30 9.50
C GLY A 198 -6.08 -4.88 8.93
N PRO A 199 -6.47 -4.65 7.67
CA PRO A 199 -6.26 -3.35 7.02
C PRO A 199 -7.08 -2.19 7.61
N GLY A 200 -7.92 -2.46 8.63
CA GLY A 200 -8.77 -1.47 9.27
C GLY A 200 -9.71 -0.78 8.27
N ASP A 201 -10.10 0.45 8.56
CA ASP A 201 -10.99 1.25 7.70
C ASP A 201 -10.43 1.45 6.28
N ALA A 202 -9.10 1.56 6.14
CA ALA A 202 -8.41 1.68 4.85
C ALA A 202 -8.55 0.43 3.96
N GLY A 203 -8.95 -0.71 4.52
CA GLY A 203 -9.17 -1.95 3.76
C GLY A 203 -10.33 -1.88 2.78
N ASN A 204 -11.30 -0.99 2.98
CA ASN A 204 -12.49 -0.87 2.14
C ASN A 204 -12.17 -0.39 0.71
N GLU A 205 -11.05 0.31 0.54
CA GLU A 205 -10.60 0.92 -0.72
C GLU A 205 -9.50 0.11 -1.41
N MET A 206 -8.96 -0.85 -0.67
CA MET A 206 -7.86 -1.66 -1.13
C MET A 206 -8.28 -2.55 -2.29
N LEU A 207 -7.50 -2.48 -3.37
CA LEU A 207 -7.64 -3.35 -4.53
C LEU A 207 -6.86 -4.65 -4.29
N VAL A 208 -7.56 -5.76 -4.36
CA VAL A 208 -6.99 -7.09 -4.23
C VAL A 208 -6.54 -7.57 -5.61
N THR A 209 -5.26 -7.83 -5.78
CA THR A 209 -4.73 -8.43 -7.02
C THR A 209 -5.03 -9.93 -7.07
N ARG A 210 -4.92 -10.57 -8.24
CA ARG A 210 -5.20 -12.01 -8.37
C ARG A 210 -4.32 -12.85 -7.44
N GLY A 211 -3.04 -12.51 -7.34
CA GLY A 211 -2.10 -13.22 -6.47
C GLY A 211 -2.30 -12.92 -4.97
N MET A 212 -2.94 -11.79 -4.63
CA MET A 212 -3.24 -11.44 -3.24
C MET A 212 -4.53 -12.10 -2.73
N GLU A 213 -5.40 -12.57 -3.63
CA GLU A 213 -6.69 -13.17 -3.30
C GLU A 213 -6.55 -14.45 -2.46
N ASP A 214 -5.52 -15.24 -2.71
CA ASP A 214 -5.23 -16.47 -1.97
C ASP A 214 -4.78 -16.21 -0.53
N PHE A 215 -4.33 -14.99 -0.23
CA PHE A 215 -3.88 -14.57 1.10
C PHE A 215 -4.94 -13.80 1.89
N VAL A 216 -6.19 -13.76 1.40
CA VAL A 216 -7.32 -13.20 2.14
C VAL A 216 -7.86 -14.26 3.09
N GLY A 217 -7.88 -13.95 4.38
CA GLY A 217 -8.30 -14.89 5.42
C GLY A 217 -8.83 -14.21 6.67
N TRP A 218 -9.18 -15.01 7.67
CA TRP A 218 -9.55 -14.51 8.99
C TRP A 218 -8.30 -14.13 9.78
N THR A 219 -8.41 -13.05 10.56
CA THR A 219 -7.40 -12.68 11.56
C THR A 219 -7.38 -13.73 12.66
N GLU A 220 -6.18 -14.13 13.08
CA GLU A 220 -5.96 -15.12 14.13
C GLU A 220 -6.51 -14.63 15.48
N GLY A 221 -7.20 -15.50 16.21
CA GLY A 221 -7.85 -15.14 17.47
C GLY A 221 -9.10 -14.28 17.30
N GLY A 222 -9.58 -14.12 16.06
CA GLY A 222 -10.82 -13.43 15.75
C GLY A 222 -12.04 -14.18 16.29
N LYS A 223 -13.08 -13.43 16.71
CA LYS A 223 -14.35 -14.05 17.17
C LYS A 223 -14.99 -14.91 16.08
N ILE A 224 -14.97 -14.43 14.83
CA ILE A 224 -15.53 -15.17 13.69
C ILE A 224 -14.67 -16.36 13.30
N GLU A 225 -13.34 -16.25 13.35
CA GLU A 225 -12.46 -17.39 13.14
C GLU A 225 -12.80 -18.53 14.10
N ARG A 226 -12.95 -18.23 15.40
CA ARG A 226 -13.39 -19.21 16.40
C ARG A 226 -14.77 -19.78 16.09
N SER A 227 -15.74 -18.95 15.70
CA SER A 227 -17.07 -19.44 15.32
C SER A 227 -17.03 -20.39 14.11
N VAL A 228 -16.20 -20.09 13.11
CA VAL A 228 -16.00 -20.92 11.91
C VAL A 228 -15.26 -22.22 12.25
N LYS A 229 -14.19 -22.16 13.05
CA LYS A 229 -13.46 -23.35 13.55
C LYS A 229 -14.37 -24.25 14.39
N LYS A 230 -15.20 -23.66 15.26
CA LYS A 230 -16.21 -24.38 16.08
C LYS A 230 -17.23 -25.10 15.21
N TYR A 231 -17.77 -24.43 14.20
CA TYR A 231 -18.76 -25.04 13.30
C TYR A 231 -18.15 -26.14 12.42
N SER A 232 -16.89 -25.99 12.02
CA SER A 232 -16.17 -27.00 11.21
C SER A 232 -15.61 -28.18 12.02
N GLY A 233 -15.77 -28.19 13.35
CA GLY A 233 -15.24 -29.24 14.23
C GLY A 233 -13.72 -29.27 14.34
N LYS A 234 -13.04 -28.19 13.91
CA LYS A 234 -11.57 -28.05 13.92
C LYS A 234 -11.08 -27.11 15.03
N LEU A 235 -11.94 -26.80 16.00
CA LEU A 235 -11.57 -25.96 17.12
C LEU A 235 -10.67 -26.77 18.05
N ASP A 236 -9.42 -26.33 18.19
CA ASP A 236 -8.47 -26.89 19.15
C ASP A 236 -8.68 -26.20 20.50
N ASP A 237 -9.02 -26.98 21.53
CA ASP A 237 -9.34 -26.48 22.87
C ASP A 237 -8.11 -25.86 23.58
N PHE A 238 -6.88 -26.13 23.10
CA PHE A 238 -5.65 -25.52 23.63
C PHE A 238 -5.53 -24.02 23.35
N GLU A 239 -6.12 -23.49 22.27
CA GLU A 239 -6.12 -22.04 21.95
C GLU A 239 -7.02 -21.24 22.92
N LEU A 240 -7.92 -21.90 23.67
CA LEU A 240 -8.89 -21.24 24.55
C LEU A 240 -8.33 -20.89 25.94
N GLY A 241 -7.25 -21.54 26.37
CA GLY A 241 -6.72 -21.47 27.75
C GLY A 241 -5.59 -20.46 28.00
N GLY A 242 -5.09 -19.78 26.97
CA GLY A 242 -3.92 -18.88 27.06
C GLY A 242 -4.22 -17.42 27.44
N MET A 243 -5.48 -17.07 27.70
CA MET A 243 -5.91 -15.73 28.07
C MET A 243 -6.76 -15.79 29.35
N GLY A 244 -6.09 -16.04 30.48
CA GLY A 244 -6.60 -15.79 31.82
C GLY A 244 -5.95 -14.56 32.42
#